data_AF-A0A098QX54-F1
#
_entry.id   AF-A0A098QX54-F1
#
_cell.length_a   1.000
_cell.length_b   1.000
_cell.length_c   1.000
_cell.angle_alpha   90.00
_cell.angle_beta   90.00
_cell.angle_gamma   90.00
#
_symmetry.space_group_name_H-M   'P 1'
#
loop_
_entity.id
_entity.type
_entity.pdbx_description
1 polymer ?
#
loop_
_entity_poly.entity_id
_entity_poly.type
_entity_poly.pdbx_seq_one_letter_code
_entity_poly.pdbx_strand_id
1 'polypeptide(L)'
;MCYTHFSDDRPVPAPKRGFFLMYLFLPVILFLAAPLNLTGEEIYHPEYQWAAHPPTTWSLFDNSQGITSFADQEGHAIFQVYTFRAGSYQEPSQLATQVSRGLSAQIEQDGFDYLLPGFFQGDSNASASATAAVMPGVFADLQWSSGSLTMRGYGVFLAGGADRPSYAVLAFSLGDEYDSYHDFLLSILDSFAPALEDTRYYHHSPGPVSQYFASPGLLVSAYADGTARDQATELLARAEATQVVIEREARILSQYQEAPSDLQQDAWRRFYQMIYRDSFADLAGEADFLRRDFSWDLSALDSWPAHLLDWIQNFEYRRSGTLADFEAPQQALVDWAGDCDTLVLTYLGLLEHLGVPGIVMVSPVHAHSLAGLGGGVTSPNPAGRARFSFEGQNWLVAEVTQSIDLGMLDASMADPADWMGFSLMFRE
;
A
#
# COMPACT_ATOMS: atom_id res chain seq x y z
N MET A 1 -27.30 -34.64 47.21
CA MET A 1 -26.24 -35.63 46.94
C MET A 1 -24.93 -35.01 47.43
N CYS A 2 -24.28 -35.67 48.38
CA CYS A 2 -23.17 -35.16 49.18
C CYS A 2 -21.80 -35.31 48.49
N TYR A 3 -20.76 -34.75 49.16
CA TYR A 3 -19.31 -34.98 49.04
C TYR A 3 -18.56 -34.16 47.96
N THR A 4 -17.40 -33.50 48.18
CA THR A 4 -16.53 -33.30 49.36
C THR A 4 -15.49 -32.21 49.10
N HIS A 5 -14.96 -31.66 50.20
CA HIS A 5 -13.70 -30.92 50.34
C HIS A 5 -12.48 -31.55 49.65
N PHE A 6 -11.61 -30.70 49.10
CA PHE A 6 -10.16 -30.86 49.15
C PHE A 6 -9.50 -29.50 49.40
N SER A 7 -8.77 -29.40 50.50
CA SER A 7 -7.79 -28.36 50.81
C SER A 7 -6.45 -28.77 50.20
N ASP A 8 -5.78 -27.88 49.47
CA ASP A 8 -4.37 -28.03 49.12
C ASP A 8 -3.62 -26.77 49.55
N ASP A 9 -2.98 -26.86 50.71
CA ASP A 9 -2.03 -25.90 51.24
C ASP A 9 -0.72 -26.02 50.45
N ARG A 10 -0.43 -25.05 49.59
CA ARG A 10 0.91 -24.83 49.06
C ARG A 10 1.35 -23.38 49.23
N PRO A 11 2.54 -23.12 49.79
CA PRO A 11 3.04 -21.77 49.97
C PRO A 11 3.39 -21.13 48.63
N VAL A 12 2.83 -19.94 48.41
CA VAL A 12 3.14 -19.04 47.29
C VAL A 12 4.56 -18.51 47.45
N PRO A 13 5.48 -18.70 46.48
CA PRO A 13 6.76 -18.00 46.49
C PRO A 13 6.54 -16.52 46.15
N ALA A 14 7.14 -15.65 46.98
CA ALA A 14 7.11 -14.21 46.80
C ALA A 14 7.71 -13.79 45.43
N PRO A 15 7.08 -12.85 44.69
CA PRO A 15 7.69 -12.29 43.49
C PRO A 15 8.92 -11.46 43.89
N LYS A 16 10.09 -11.86 43.37
CA LYS A 16 11.32 -11.07 43.46
C LYS A 16 11.14 -9.77 42.67
N ARG A 17 11.40 -8.67 43.37
CA ARG A 17 11.41 -7.30 42.89
C ARG A 17 12.42 -7.14 41.74
N GLY A 18 11.93 -6.61 40.63
CA GLY A 18 12.72 -6.15 39.50
C GLY A 18 11.85 -5.43 38.47
N PHE A 19 10.83 -4.67 38.93
CA PHE A 19 10.06 -3.80 38.05
C PHE A 19 10.92 -2.58 37.71
N PHE A 20 11.52 -2.58 36.53
CA PHE A 20 11.88 -1.34 35.85
C PHE A 20 10.55 -0.71 35.40
N LEU A 21 9.95 0.09 36.27
CA LEU A 21 8.85 0.97 35.91
C LEU A 21 9.48 2.12 35.10
N MET A 22 9.68 1.91 33.80
CA MET A 22 10.00 3.00 32.89
C MET A 22 8.70 3.80 32.76
N TYR A 23 8.59 4.87 33.53
CA TYR A 23 7.50 5.83 33.42
C TYR A 23 7.53 6.41 32.01
N LEU A 24 6.69 5.89 31.13
CA LEU A 24 6.28 6.58 29.91
C LEU A 24 5.35 7.72 30.36
N PHE A 25 5.91 8.79 30.91
CA PHE A 25 5.18 10.05 30.94
C PHE A 25 5.10 10.48 29.48
N LEU A 26 3.90 10.38 28.90
CA LEU A 26 3.57 10.89 27.58
C LEU A 26 3.03 12.31 27.79
N PRO A 27 3.87 13.36 27.83
CA PRO A 27 3.32 14.68 27.65
C PRO A 27 2.94 14.77 26.18
N VAL A 28 1.64 14.80 25.89
CA VAL A 28 1.15 15.32 24.60
C VAL A 28 1.53 16.79 24.61
N ILE A 29 2.75 17.10 24.18
CA ILE A 29 3.20 18.47 24.07
C ILE A 29 2.79 18.96 22.69
N LEU A 30 1.67 19.67 22.63
CA LEU A 30 1.34 20.59 21.56
C LEU A 30 2.36 21.75 21.59
N PHE A 31 3.56 21.53 21.05
CA PHE A 31 4.48 22.62 20.73
C PHE A 31 4.16 23.13 19.33
N LEU A 32 3.97 24.44 19.21
CA LEU A 32 4.06 25.23 17.98
C LEU A 32 5.51 25.14 17.43
N ALA A 33 5.93 23.97 16.97
CA ALA A 33 7.12 23.84 16.15
C ALA A 33 6.73 24.23 14.72
N ALA A 34 7.50 25.12 14.09
CA ALA A 34 7.32 25.40 12.67
C ALA A 34 7.53 24.08 11.91
N PRO A 35 6.57 23.64 11.07
CA PRO A 35 6.68 22.37 10.37
C PRO A 35 7.94 22.37 9.51
N LEU A 36 8.73 21.30 9.60
CA LEU A 36 9.72 21.01 8.58
C LEU A 36 8.92 20.71 7.30
N ASN A 37 9.20 21.45 6.23
CA ASN A 37 8.51 21.34 4.93
C ASN A 37 8.86 20.04 4.18
N LEU A 38 8.63 18.88 4.81
CA LEU A 38 8.52 17.60 4.14
C LEU A 38 7.02 17.31 4.08
N THR A 39 6.40 17.76 2.99
CA THR A 39 4.96 17.60 2.75
C THR A 39 4.77 16.50 1.72
N GLY A 40 4.03 15.45 2.07
CA GLY A 40 3.51 14.50 1.08
C GLY A 40 4.49 13.55 0.39
N GLU A 41 5.79 13.64 0.64
CA GLU A 41 6.74 12.68 0.10
C GLU A 41 6.72 11.39 0.93
N GLU A 42 7.06 10.27 0.28
CA GLU A 42 7.32 9.04 1.01
C GLU A 42 8.49 9.23 1.96
N ILE A 43 8.38 8.59 3.12
CA ILE A 43 9.38 8.65 4.16
C ILE A 43 9.87 7.24 4.40
N TYR A 44 11.15 7.05 4.11
CA TYR A 44 11.88 5.85 4.45
C TYR A 44 12.77 6.11 5.67
N HIS A 45 12.61 5.30 6.70
CA HIS A 45 13.40 5.39 7.94
C HIS A 45 14.34 4.19 8.07
N PRO A 46 15.52 4.18 7.41
CA PRO A 46 16.39 3.00 7.34
C PRO A 46 16.86 2.52 8.72
N GLU A 47 17.10 3.43 9.66
CA GLU A 47 17.47 3.08 11.05
C GLU A 47 16.37 2.26 11.76
N TYR A 48 15.11 2.53 11.42
CA TYR A 48 13.95 1.91 12.04
C TYR A 48 13.26 0.88 11.14
N GLN A 49 13.80 0.66 9.93
CA GLN A 49 13.37 -0.36 8.98
C GLN A 49 11.87 -0.30 8.62
N TRP A 50 11.36 0.90 8.36
CA TRP A 50 10.00 1.10 7.87
C TRP A 50 9.92 2.24 6.86
N ALA A 51 8.84 2.24 6.07
CA ALA A 51 8.46 3.34 5.21
C ALA A 51 6.96 3.66 5.36
N ALA A 52 6.58 4.89 5.06
CA ALA A 52 5.20 5.34 4.99
C ALA A 52 5.04 6.48 3.97
N HIS A 53 3.84 6.66 3.43
CA HIS A 53 3.54 7.73 2.48
C HIS A 53 2.35 8.56 3.02
N PRO A 54 2.62 9.65 3.77
CA PRO A 54 1.58 10.52 4.31
C PRO A 54 0.78 11.21 3.19
N PRO A 55 -0.49 11.62 3.44
CA PRO A 55 -1.21 12.50 2.54
C PRO A 55 -0.46 13.82 2.30
N THR A 56 -0.68 14.43 1.14
CA THR A 56 0.15 15.53 0.62
C THR A 56 0.30 16.72 1.57
N THR A 57 -0.74 17.04 2.33
CA THR A 57 -0.75 18.19 3.25
C THR A 57 -0.17 17.90 4.64
N TRP A 58 0.16 16.64 4.93
CA TRP A 58 0.65 16.24 6.25
C TRP A 58 2.14 16.51 6.36
N SER A 59 2.58 16.89 7.56
CA SER A 59 3.96 17.31 7.82
C SER A 59 4.55 16.57 9.01
N LEU A 60 5.87 16.38 8.99
CA LEU A 60 6.61 15.78 10.10
C LEU A 60 6.54 16.68 11.33
N PHE A 61 5.97 16.16 12.41
CA PHE A 61 5.77 16.86 13.68
C PHE A 61 6.79 16.46 14.76
N ASP A 62 7.12 15.17 14.86
CA ASP A 62 8.13 14.65 15.79
C ASP A 62 8.96 13.56 15.12
N ASN A 63 10.25 13.53 15.42
CA ASN A 63 11.15 12.45 15.02
C ASN A 63 12.16 12.18 16.15
N SER A 64 11.63 11.80 17.30
CA SER A 64 12.38 11.47 18.50
C SER A 64 12.77 9.98 18.50
N GLN A 65 13.67 9.56 19.42
CA GLN A 65 14.23 8.20 19.40
C GLN A 65 13.13 7.12 19.47
N GLY A 66 12.89 6.46 18.33
CA GLY A 66 11.89 5.40 18.15
C GLY A 66 10.45 5.87 17.99
N ILE A 67 10.20 7.18 17.80
CA ILE A 67 8.87 7.73 17.54
C ILE A 67 8.96 8.71 16.38
N THR A 68 8.17 8.47 15.34
CA THR A 68 7.99 9.42 14.24
C THR A 68 6.52 9.78 14.13
N SER A 69 6.21 11.08 14.17
CA SER A 69 4.84 11.59 14.16
C SER A 69 4.63 12.57 13.01
N PHE A 70 3.46 12.48 12.38
CA PHE A 70 2.97 13.37 11.35
C PHE A 70 1.66 13.95 11.80
N ALA A 71 1.39 15.17 11.38
CA ALA A 71 0.10 15.81 11.60
C ALA A 71 -0.36 16.50 10.32
N ASP A 72 -1.68 16.61 10.17
CA ASP A 72 -2.26 17.52 9.19
C ASP A 72 -1.93 18.99 9.54
N GLN A 73 -2.27 19.92 8.64
CA GLN A 73 -1.89 21.33 8.81
C GLN A 73 -2.52 21.99 10.04
N GLU A 74 -3.68 21.50 10.48
CA GLU A 74 -4.42 22.03 11.63
C GLU A 74 -4.07 21.29 12.93
N GLY A 75 -3.38 20.14 12.84
CA GLY A 75 -3.04 19.30 13.99
C GLY A 75 -4.24 18.55 14.57
N HIS A 76 -5.30 18.40 13.79
CA HIS A 76 -6.53 17.71 14.16
C HIS A 76 -6.46 16.21 13.90
N ALA A 77 -5.57 15.78 12.99
CA ALA A 77 -5.27 14.39 12.71
C ALA A 77 -3.77 14.12 12.82
N ILE A 78 -3.43 12.97 13.38
CA ILE A 78 -2.08 12.58 13.73
C ILE A 78 -1.84 11.13 13.29
N PHE A 79 -0.65 10.88 12.74
CA PHE A 79 -0.14 9.55 12.45
C PHE A 79 1.19 9.35 13.18
N GLN A 80 1.35 8.22 13.87
CA GLN A 80 2.53 7.95 14.69
C GLN A 80 3.04 6.54 14.47
N VAL A 81 4.34 6.41 14.29
CA VAL A 81 5.05 5.14 14.24
C VAL A 81 5.94 5.04 15.47
N TYR A 82 5.66 4.05 16.32
CA TYR A 82 6.54 3.64 17.42
C TYR A 82 7.34 2.41 16.97
N THR A 83 8.67 2.51 17.01
CA THR A 83 9.57 1.41 16.68
C THR A 83 10.18 0.82 17.94
N PHE A 84 10.03 -0.49 18.10
CA PHE A 84 10.60 -1.26 19.20
C PHE A 84 11.67 -2.20 18.67
N ARG A 85 12.75 -2.37 19.44
CA ARG A 85 13.87 -3.24 19.06
C ARG A 85 13.43 -4.68 18.87
N ALA A 86 14.15 -5.42 18.04
CA ALA A 86 13.98 -6.86 17.91
C ALA A 86 14.03 -7.57 19.27
N GLY A 87 13.17 -8.58 19.44
CA GLY A 87 12.98 -9.32 20.69
C GLY A 87 12.06 -8.64 21.72
N SER A 88 11.59 -7.40 21.48
CA SER A 88 10.75 -6.68 22.45
C SER A 88 9.35 -7.30 22.60
N TYR A 89 8.74 -7.76 21.51
CA TYR A 89 7.40 -8.34 21.50
C TYR A 89 7.37 -9.58 20.61
N GLN A 90 6.80 -10.65 21.14
CA GLN A 90 6.52 -11.88 20.39
C GLN A 90 5.05 -11.92 19.94
N GLU A 91 4.15 -11.31 20.73
CA GLU A 91 2.72 -11.31 20.49
C GLU A 91 2.23 -9.88 20.21
N PRO A 92 1.56 -9.61 19.09
CA PRO A 92 1.08 -8.26 18.75
C PRO A 92 0.05 -7.75 19.77
N SER A 93 -0.73 -8.65 20.38
CA SER A 93 -1.70 -8.30 21.43
C SER A 93 -1.04 -7.74 22.70
N GLN A 94 0.19 -8.16 23.03
CA GLN A 94 0.94 -7.60 24.16
C GLN A 94 1.37 -6.16 23.87
N LEU A 95 1.82 -5.91 22.64
CA LEU A 95 2.17 -4.58 22.16
C LEU A 95 0.94 -3.65 22.16
N ALA A 96 -0.18 -4.10 21.57
CA ALA A 96 -1.44 -3.37 21.55
C ALA A 96 -1.95 -3.04 22.96
N THR A 97 -1.89 -4.00 23.89
CA THR A 97 -2.29 -3.79 25.30
C THR A 97 -1.38 -2.78 26.01
N GLN A 98 -0.07 -2.81 25.74
CA GLN A 98 0.87 -1.87 26.36
C GLN A 98 0.63 -0.44 25.87
N VAL A 99 0.49 -0.25 24.56
CA VAL A 99 0.27 1.07 23.96
C VAL A 99 -1.09 1.63 24.38
N SER A 100 -2.17 0.84 24.28
CA SER A 100 -3.51 1.28 24.71
C SER A 100 -3.57 1.63 26.19
N ARG A 101 -2.89 0.88 27.07
CA ARG A 101 -2.75 1.24 28.49
C ARG A 101 -2.03 2.56 28.68
N GLY A 102 -0.97 2.83 27.90
CA GLY A 102 -0.25 4.11 27.92
C GLY A 102 -1.15 5.30 27.55
N LEU A 103 -2.07 5.09 26.61
CA LEU A 103 -3.06 6.09 26.18
C LEU A 103 -4.30 6.14 27.07
N SER A 104 -4.48 5.17 27.98
CA SER A 104 -5.77 4.93 28.65
C SER A 104 -6.93 4.74 27.66
N ALA A 105 -6.66 4.09 26.53
CA ALA A 105 -7.60 3.87 25.45
C ALA A 105 -8.54 2.68 25.72
N GLN A 106 -9.79 2.85 25.29
CA GLN A 106 -10.67 1.74 24.96
C GLN A 106 -10.21 1.17 23.62
N ILE A 107 -10.19 -0.16 23.53
CA ILE A 107 -9.66 -0.87 22.37
C ILE A 107 -10.60 -2.01 21.98
N GLU A 108 -10.98 -2.02 20.70
CA GLU A 108 -11.55 -3.19 20.03
C GLU A 108 -10.52 -3.65 19.01
N GLN A 109 -10.13 -4.93 19.05
CA GLN A 109 -8.99 -5.42 18.29
C GLN A 109 -9.25 -6.79 17.69
N ASP A 110 -8.64 -7.02 16.52
CA ASP A 110 -8.70 -8.28 15.80
C ASP A 110 -7.31 -8.66 15.27
N GLY A 111 -7.03 -9.96 15.23
CA GLY A 111 -5.73 -10.49 14.83
C GLY A 111 -5.66 -10.76 13.33
N PHE A 112 -4.50 -10.53 12.73
CA PHE A 112 -4.26 -10.88 11.33
C PHE A 112 -2.79 -11.22 11.09
N ASP A 113 -2.50 -11.81 9.92
CA ASP A 113 -1.15 -12.09 9.48
C ASP A 113 -0.74 -11.05 8.43
N TYR A 114 0.28 -10.24 8.75
CA TYR A 114 0.87 -9.30 7.80
C TYR A 114 1.96 -10.00 6.99
N LEU A 115 1.72 -10.16 5.70
CA LEU A 115 2.69 -10.68 4.74
C LEU A 115 3.72 -9.60 4.42
N LEU A 116 4.99 -9.95 4.61
CA LEU A 116 6.13 -9.12 4.28
C LEU A 116 6.36 -9.06 2.77
N PRO A 117 7.00 -7.99 2.27
CA PRO A 117 7.16 -7.79 0.84
C PRO A 117 7.88 -8.89 0.06
N GLY A 118 8.83 -9.58 0.69
CA GLY A 118 9.53 -10.71 0.07
C GLY A 118 8.65 -11.94 -0.19
N PHE A 119 7.44 -12.03 0.38
CA PHE A 119 6.52 -13.14 0.14
C PHE A 119 6.02 -13.19 -1.31
N PHE A 120 5.81 -12.02 -1.92
CA PHE A 120 5.11 -11.90 -3.20
C PHE A 120 6.01 -12.09 -4.43
N GLN A 121 7.30 -12.41 -4.24
CA GLN A 121 8.27 -12.46 -5.34
C GLN A 121 8.26 -13.74 -6.18
N GLY A 122 7.48 -14.76 -5.82
CA GLY A 122 7.30 -15.94 -6.69
C GLY A 122 8.60 -16.67 -7.07
N ASP A 123 9.73 -16.45 -6.37
CA ASP A 123 10.95 -17.19 -6.65
C ASP A 123 10.69 -18.64 -6.28
N SER A 124 10.41 -19.45 -7.31
CA SER A 124 10.13 -20.89 -7.21
C SER A 124 11.24 -21.68 -6.48
N ASN A 125 12.41 -21.06 -6.26
CA ASN A 125 13.52 -21.63 -5.47
C ASN A 125 13.55 -21.16 -4.01
N ALA A 126 12.73 -20.18 -3.61
CA ALA A 126 12.59 -19.72 -2.24
C ALA A 126 11.73 -20.68 -1.42
N SER A 127 12.22 -21.90 -1.21
CA SER A 127 11.74 -22.80 -0.16
C SER A 127 12.12 -22.30 1.25
N ALA A 128 12.46 -21.02 1.40
CA ALA A 128 12.79 -20.38 2.66
C ALA A 128 11.50 -20.06 3.41
N SER A 129 10.97 -21.09 4.08
CA SER A 129 10.01 -21.04 5.19
C SER A 129 9.01 -19.88 5.15
N ALA A 130 7.80 -20.14 4.67
CA ALA A 130 6.67 -19.20 4.69
C ALA A 130 6.47 -18.46 6.04
N THR A 131 6.95 -19.00 7.16
CA THR A 131 6.93 -18.36 8.48
C THR A 131 7.89 -17.16 8.65
N ALA A 132 8.96 -17.07 7.85
CA ALA A 132 9.88 -15.92 7.88
C ALA A 132 9.28 -14.69 7.20
N ALA A 133 8.27 -14.89 6.34
CA ALA A 133 7.66 -13.85 5.53
C ALA A 133 6.35 -13.29 6.13
N VAL A 134 6.00 -13.68 7.35
CA VAL A 134 4.80 -13.18 8.06
C VAL A 134 5.23 -12.44 9.32
N MET A 135 4.53 -11.36 9.65
CA MET A 135 4.54 -10.72 10.96
C MET A 135 3.12 -10.81 11.55
N PRO A 136 2.93 -11.45 12.72
CA PRO A 136 1.63 -11.46 13.37
C PRO A 136 1.25 -10.02 13.75
N GLY A 137 0.01 -9.66 13.38
CA GLY A 137 -0.54 -8.32 13.47
C GLY A 137 -1.81 -8.27 14.31
N VAL A 138 -2.09 -7.07 14.83
CA VAL A 138 -3.40 -6.70 15.37
C VAL A 138 -3.84 -5.40 14.73
N PHE A 139 -5.06 -5.37 14.21
CA PHE A 139 -5.75 -4.14 13.82
C PHE A 139 -6.73 -3.75 14.94
N ALA A 140 -6.80 -2.47 15.29
CA ALA A 140 -7.63 -2.03 16.40
C ALA A 140 -8.31 -0.67 16.17
N ASP A 141 -9.57 -0.53 16.58
CA ASP A 141 -10.23 0.76 16.81
C ASP A 141 -9.86 1.25 18.23
N LEU A 142 -9.44 2.50 18.33
CA LEU A 142 -8.94 3.13 19.53
C LEU A 142 -9.75 4.39 19.86
N GLN A 143 -10.19 4.50 21.11
CA GLN A 143 -10.81 5.72 21.64
C GLN A 143 -10.25 6.07 23.01
N TRP A 144 -9.84 7.33 23.21
CA TRP A 144 -9.34 7.80 24.51
C TRP A 144 -9.64 9.27 24.74
N SER A 145 -9.24 9.78 25.91
CA SER A 145 -9.33 11.19 26.23
C SER A 145 -7.97 11.72 26.66
N SER A 146 -7.60 12.89 26.14
CA SER A 146 -6.41 13.65 26.54
C SER A 146 -6.86 15.01 27.07
N GLY A 147 -6.93 15.14 28.40
CA GLY A 147 -7.55 16.31 29.03
C GLY A 147 -9.04 16.37 28.73
N SER A 148 -9.49 17.44 28.06
CA SER A 148 -10.88 17.62 27.62
C SER A 148 -11.15 17.14 26.19
N LEU A 149 -10.10 16.76 25.45
CA LEU A 149 -10.21 16.32 24.07
C LEU A 149 -10.46 14.82 24.04
N THR A 150 -11.46 14.40 23.26
CA THR A 150 -11.66 13.00 22.89
C THR A 150 -10.91 12.73 21.60
N MET A 151 -10.20 11.61 21.54
CA MET A 151 -9.50 11.16 20.34
C MET A 151 -10.11 9.85 19.87
N ARG A 152 -10.17 9.64 18.56
CA ARG A 152 -10.58 8.38 17.94
C ARG A 152 -9.73 8.07 16.73
N GLY A 153 -9.43 6.79 16.52
CA GLY A 153 -8.66 6.36 15.37
C GLY A 153 -8.42 4.86 15.36
N TYR A 154 -7.34 4.49 14.71
CA TYR A 154 -6.96 3.11 14.46
C TYR A 154 -5.51 2.86 14.86
N GLY A 155 -5.21 1.60 15.19
CA GLY A 155 -3.88 1.12 15.46
C GLY A 155 -3.58 -0.18 14.70
N VAL A 156 -2.39 -0.26 14.11
CA VAL A 156 -1.79 -1.48 13.58
C VAL A 156 -0.60 -1.84 14.46
N PHE A 157 -0.60 -3.03 15.03
CA PHE A 157 0.47 -3.52 15.91
C PHE A 157 1.10 -4.77 15.31
N LEU A 158 2.35 -4.67 14.86
CA LEU A 158 3.08 -5.78 14.24
C LEU A 158 4.21 -6.25 15.16
N ALA A 159 4.19 -7.52 15.53
CA ALA A 159 5.26 -8.11 16.34
C ALA A 159 6.35 -8.71 15.45
N GLY A 160 7.59 -8.22 15.60
CA GLY A 160 8.75 -8.68 14.84
C GLY A 160 9.46 -9.89 15.43
N GLY A 161 9.03 -10.38 16.58
CA GLY A 161 9.63 -11.54 17.22
C GLY A 161 11.10 -11.30 17.59
N ALA A 162 11.93 -12.35 17.53
CA ALA A 162 13.32 -12.29 17.96
C ALA A 162 14.24 -11.49 17.02
N ASP A 163 13.94 -11.46 15.72
CA ASP A 163 14.91 -11.07 14.69
C ASP A 163 14.56 -9.74 13.99
N ARG A 164 13.35 -9.22 14.19
CA ARG A 164 12.85 -8.01 13.50
C ARG A 164 12.30 -6.98 14.50
N PRO A 165 12.36 -5.67 14.19
CA PRO A 165 11.69 -4.67 15.01
C PRO A 165 10.17 -4.92 15.07
N SER A 166 9.55 -4.46 16.15
CA SER A 166 8.09 -4.43 16.27
C SER A 166 7.59 -3.00 16.09
N TYR A 167 6.38 -2.86 15.58
CA TYR A 167 5.81 -1.56 15.23
C TYR A 167 4.45 -1.37 15.88
N ALA A 168 4.22 -0.22 16.50
CA ALA A 168 2.88 0.27 16.79
C ALA A 168 2.64 1.50 15.93
N VAL A 169 1.69 1.39 15.01
CA VAL A 169 1.38 2.40 14.01
C VAL A 169 -0.02 2.91 14.31
N LEU A 170 -0.15 4.18 14.67
CA LEU A 170 -1.40 4.79 15.08
C LEU A 170 -1.79 5.86 14.09
N ALA A 171 -3.08 5.96 13.75
CA ALA A 171 -3.63 7.11 13.04
C ALA A 171 -4.94 7.52 13.72
N PHE A 172 -5.04 8.76 14.17
CA PHE A 172 -6.17 9.23 14.95
C PHE A 172 -6.45 10.71 14.72
N SER A 173 -7.63 11.14 15.12
CA SER A 173 -8.06 12.54 15.06
C SER A 173 -8.86 12.94 16.30
N LEU A 174 -9.23 14.21 16.38
CA LEU A 174 -10.26 14.68 17.30
C LEU A 174 -11.56 13.90 17.06
N GLY A 175 -12.21 13.47 18.15
CA GLY A 175 -13.34 12.54 18.10
C GLY A 175 -14.57 13.09 17.37
N ASP A 176 -14.76 14.40 17.36
CA ASP A 176 -15.81 15.11 16.62
C ASP A 176 -15.47 15.34 15.14
N GLU A 177 -14.22 15.16 14.75
CA GLU A 177 -13.75 15.28 13.36
C GLU A 177 -13.39 13.92 12.72
N TYR A 178 -13.54 12.84 13.48
CA TYR A 178 -13.21 11.49 13.06
C TYR A 178 -13.82 11.09 11.71
N ASP A 179 -15.10 11.42 11.48
CA ASP A 179 -15.77 11.08 10.22
C ASP A 179 -15.15 11.81 9.02
N SER A 180 -14.66 13.05 9.21
CA SER A 180 -13.99 13.83 8.16
C SER A 180 -12.59 13.32 7.84
N TYR A 181 -11.88 12.80 8.85
CA TYR A 181 -10.53 12.25 8.67
C TYR A 181 -10.50 10.74 8.39
N HIS A 182 -11.62 10.03 8.51
CA HIS A 182 -11.69 8.57 8.48
C HIS A 182 -10.90 7.95 7.31
N ASP A 183 -11.14 8.42 6.09
CA ASP A 183 -10.43 7.91 4.90
C ASP A 183 -8.92 8.18 4.99
N PHE A 184 -8.50 9.37 5.44
CA PHE A 184 -7.08 9.69 5.62
C PHE A 184 -6.41 8.81 6.67
N LEU A 185 -7.08 8.53 7.79
CA LEU A 185 -6.54 7.69 8.85
C LEU A 185 -6.28 6.25 8.37
N LEU A 186 -7.23 5.69 7.62
CA LEU A 186 -7.04 4.36 7.03
C LEU A 186 -5.97 4.38 5.93
N SER A 187 -5.99 5.38 5.04
CA SER A 187 -5.04 5.52 3.94
C SER A 187 -3.59 5.64 4.41
N ILE A 188 -3.33 6.43 5.46
CA ILE A 188 -1.96 6.59 5.98
C ILE A 188 -1.48 5.34 6.73
N LEU A 189 -2.35 4.65 7.46
CA LEU A 189 -2.02 3.34 8.05
C LEU A 189 -1.68 2.32 6.96
N ASP A 190 -2.44 2.32 5.88
CA ASP A 190 -2.21 1.41 4.76
C ASP A 190 -0.93 1.77 3.98
N SER A 191 -0.52 3.03 4.02
CA SER A 191 0.76 3.44 3.45
C SER A 191 1.97 2.92 4.24
N PHE A 192 1.79 2.41 5.46
CA PHE A 192 2.90 1.90 6.26
C PHE A 192 3.39 0.54 5.73
N ALA A 193 4.70 0.33 5.71
CA ALA A 193 5.31 -0.97 5.48
C ALA A 193 6.59 -1.15 6.32
N PRO A 194 6.79 -2.32 6.94
CA PRO A 194 8.12 -2.75 7.35
C PRO A 194 9.05 -2.85 6.13
N ALA A 195 10.11 -2.06 6.14
CA ALA A 195 11.14 -1.98 5.12
C ALA A 195 12.43 -2.64 5.63
N LEU A 196 12.33 -3.95 5.89
CA LEU A 196 13.42 -4.78 6.40
C LEU A 196 14.52 -4.94 5.33
N GLU A 197 15.77 -5.14 5.76
CA GLU A 197 16.97 -5.11 4.90
C GLU A 197 16.82 -5.87 3.57
N ASP A 198 17.37 -5.28 2.51
CA ASP A 198 17.42 -5.76 1.09
C ASP A 198 16.10 -5.73 0.31
N THR A 199 15.01 -5.21 0.88
CA THR A 199 13.73 -5.11 0.15
C THR A 199 13.55 -3.73 -0.48
N ARG A 200 13.96 -3.54 -1.75
CA ARG A 200 13.45 -2.45 -2.63
C ARG A 200 11.95 -2.60 -2.97
N TYR A 201 11.28 -3.51 -2.29
CA TYR A 201 10.00 -4.09 -2.70
C TYR A 201 8.89 -3.77 -1.70
N TYR A 202 9.14 -2.99 -0.65
CA TYR A 202 8.06 -2.60 0.27
C TYR A 202 6.97 -1.75 -0.43
N HIS A 203 7.31 -1.11 -1.54
CA HIS A 203 6.38 -0.45 -2.46
C HIS A 203 5.46 -1.42 -3.24
N HIS A 204 5.81 -2.70 -3.30
CA HIS A 204 5.15 -3.74 -4.09
C HIS A 204 4.24 -4.64 -3.26
N SER A 205 3.84 -4.16 -2.08
CA SER A 205 3.07 -4.98 -1.15
C SER A 205 1.92 -4.21 -0.53
N PRO A 206 0.73 -4.82 -0.45
CA PRO A 206 -0.41 -4.20 0.18
C PRO A 206 -0.08 -3.75 1.60
N GLY A 207 -0.69 -2.64 2.01
CA GLY A 207 -0.58 -2.14 3.37
C GLY A 207 -1.28 -3.02 4.41
N PRO A 208 -1.03 -2.76 5.71
CA PRO A 208 -1.64 -3.56 6.76
C PRO A 208 -3.16 -3.47 6.81
N VAL A 209 -3.78 -2.37 6.35
CA VAL A 209 -5.23 -2.23 6.35
C VAL A 209 -5.83 -3.08 5.23
N SER A 210 -5.28 -3.01 4.02
CA SER A 210 -5.66 -3.88 2.91
C SER A 210 -5.48 -5.35 3.24
N GLN A 211 -4.33 -5.74 3.81
CA GLN A 211 -4.07 -7.13 4.19
C GLN A 211 -5.03 -7.63 5.27
N TYR A 212 -5.41 -6.77 6.22
CA TYR A 212 -6.42 -7.09 7.23
C TYR A 212 -7.78 -7.41 6.58
N PHE A 213 -8.25 -6.58 5.65
CA PHE A 213 -9.56 -6.78 5.02
C PHE A 213 -9.60 -7.89 3.97
N ALA A 214 -8.47 -8.18 3.33
CA ALA A 214 -8.42 -9.14 2.23
C ALA A 214 -8.43 -10.64 2.65
N SER A 215 -8.56 -10.94 3.96
CA SER A 215 -8.58 -12.31 4.52
C SER A 215 -7.33 -13.16 4.19
N PRO A 216 -6.37 -13.33 5.13
CA PRO A 216 -5.07 -13.99 4.88
C PRO A 216 -5.11 -15.42 4.30
N GLY A 217 -6.21 -16.16 4.51
CA GLY A 217 -6.36 -17.54 4.02
C GLY A 217 -6.35 -17.69 2.50
N LEU A 218 -6.61 -16.62 1.76
CA LEU A 218 -6.58 -16.58 0.29
C LEU A 218 -5.15 -16.45 -0.27
N LEU A 219 -4.23 -15.82 0.45
CA LEU A 219 -2.88 -15.51 -0.05
C LEU A 219 -1.92 -16.71 -0.01
N VAL A 220 -2.20 -17.72 0.83
CA VAL A 220 -1.38 -18.93 0.98
C VAL A 220 -1.85 -20.07 0.07
N SER A 221 -3.12 -20.04 -0.34
CA SER A 221 -3.76 -21.06 -1.20
C SER A 221 -3.40 -20.90 -2.68
N ALA A 222 -3.42 -19.66 -3.19
CA ALA A 222 -3.19 -19.30 -4.59
C ALA A 222 -1.87 -19.81 -5.19
N TYR A 223 -0.84 -19.90 -4.35
CA TYR A 223 0.52 -20.27 -4.78
C TYR A 223 0.82 -21.77 -4.66
N ALA A 224 -0.05 -22.56 -4.00
CA ALA A 224 0.24 -23.95 -3.67
C ALA A 224 -0.27 -24.97 -4.73
N ASP A 225 -1.47 -24.79 -5.30
CA ASP A 225 -2.17 -25.90 -5.97
C ASP A 225 -2.47 -25.75 -7.47
N GLY A 226 -2.19 -24.61 -8.10
CA GLY A 226 -2.05 -24.50 -9.57
C GLY A 226 -3.29 -24.88 -10.42
N THR A 227 -4.48 -24.95 -9.83
CA THR A 227 -5.75 -25.19 -10.53
C THR A 227 -6.38 -23.86 -10.94
N ALA A 228 -6.47 -23.58 -12.25
CA ALA A 228 -7.00 -22.34 -12.83
C ALA A 228 -8.41 -21.92 -12.37
N ARG A 229 -9.17 -22.82 -11.73
CA ARG A 229 -10.52 -22.54 -11.22
C ARG A 229 -10.53 -21.91 -9.83
N ASP A 230 -9.46 -22.11 -9.05
CA ASP A 230 -9.32 -21.51 -7.73
C ASP A 230 -8.77 -20.08 -7.85
N GLN A 231 -7.85 -19.84 -8.80
CA GLN A 231 -7.23 -18.54 -9.05
C GLN A 231 -8.21 -17.40 -9.37
N ALA A 232 -9.23 -17.65 -10.21
CA ALA A 232 -10.21 -16.60 -10.54
C ALA A 232 -10.99 -16.17 -9.29
N THR A 233 -11.46 -17.11 -8.47
CA THR A 233 -12.22 -16.79 -7.25
C THR A 233 -11.39 -15.98 -6.26
N GLU A 234 -10.11 -16.34 -6.13
CA GLU A 234 -9.18 -15.62 -5.26
C GLU A 234 -8.88 -14.21 -5.81
N LEU A 235 -8.68 -14.09 -7.12
CA LEU A 235 -8.46 -12.82 -7.79
C LEU A 235 -9.66 -11.88 -7.67
N LEU A 236 -10.90 -12.40 -7.74
CA LEU A 236 -12.12 -11.62 -7.46
C LEU A 236 -12.16 -11.12 -6.01
N ALA A 237 -11.88 -11.99 -5.03
CA ALA A 237 -11.88 -11.55 -3.63
C ALA A 237 -10.82 -10.47 -3.36
N ARG A 238 -9.66 -10.57 -4.03
CA ARG A 238 -8.62 -9.54 -4.00
C ARG A 238 -9.06 -8.26 -4.72
N ALA A 239 -9.78 -8.38 -5.84
CA ALA A 239 -10.37 -7.25 -6.55
C ALA A 239 -11.37 -6.47 -5.67
N GLU A 240 -12.22 -7.16 -4.91
CA GLU A 240 -13.16 -6.52 -3.98
C GLU A 240 -12.43 -5.71 -2.90
N ALA A 241 -11.37 -6.28 -2.30
CA ALA A 241 -10.54 -5.58 -1.31
C ALA A 241 -9.84 -4.36 -1.92
N THR A 242 -9.28 -4.52 -3.12
CA THR A 242 -8.62 -3.43 -3.86
C THR A 242 -9.60 -2.32 -4.23
N GLN A 243 -10.85 -2.65 -4.57
CA GLN A 243 -11.86 -1.66 -4.87
C GLN A 243 -12.13 -0.75 -3.67
N VAL A 244 -12.08 -1.27 -2.43
CA VAL A 244 -12.21 -0.45 -1.21
C VAL A 244 -11.09 0.58 -1.12
N VAL A 245 -9.86 0.20 -1.48
CA VAL A 245 -8.71 1.13 -1.56
C VAL A 245 -8.96 2.19 -2.63
N ILE A 246 -9.34 1.79 -3.83
CA ILE A 246 -9.62 2.71 -4.95
C ILE A 246 -10.66 3.77 -4.55
N GLU A 247 -11.80 3.35 -3.99
CA GLU A 247 -12.85 4.29 -3.59
C GLU A 247 -12.42 5.20 -2.43
N ARG A 248 -11.62 4.68 -1.49
CA ARG A 248 -11.05 5.48 -0.38
C ARG A 248 -10.11 6.54 -0.91
N GLU A 249 -9.15 6.16 -1.75
CA GLU A 249 -8.18 7.10 -2.31
C GLU A 249 -8.85 8.11 -3.26
N ALA A 250 -9.93 7.72 -3.96
CA ALA A 250 -10.73 8.65 -4.77
C ALA A 250 -11.45 9.71 -3.92
N ARG A 251 -12.01 9.32 -2.77
CA ARG A 251 -12.59 10.27 -1.80
C ARG A 251 -11.52 11.24 -1.29
N ILE A 252 -10.32 10.75 -0.99
CA ILE A 252 -9.19 11.60 -0.60
C ILE A 252 -8.80 12.56 -1.72
N LEU A 253 -8.56 12.05 -2.94
CA LEU A 253 -8.20 12.85 -4.12
C LEU A 253 -9.22 13.95 -4.40
N SER A 254 -10.51 13.65 -4.24
CA SER A 254 -11.58 14.64 -4.47
C SER A 254 -11.50 15.88 -3.57
N GLN A 255 -10.87 15.76 -2.40
CA GLN A 255 -10.66 16.89 -1.48
C GLN A 255 -9.58 17.86 -1.97
N TYR A 256 -8.77 17.46 -2.96
CA TYR A 256 -7.72 18.29 -3.54
C TYR A 256 -8.15 19.04 -4.81
N GLN A 257 -9.40 18.89 -5.28
CA GLN A 257 -9.86 19.49 -6.55
C GLN A 257 -9.65 21.02 -6.65
N GLU A 258 -9.79 21.72 -5.52
CA GLU A 258 -9.61 23.18 -5.43
C GLU A 258 -8.22 23.58 -4.88
N ALA A 259 -7.32 22.62 -4.66
CA ALA A 259 -5.98 22.88 -4.17
C ALA A 259 -5.09 23.51 -5.27
N PRO A 260 -3.97 24.16 -4.92
CA PRO A 260 -2.91 24.50 -5.87
C PRO A 260 -2.48 23.33 -6.77
N SER A 261 -2.07 23.63 -8.00
CA SER A 261 -1.82 22.61 -9.04
C SER A 261 -0.73 21.59 -8.69
N ASP A 262 0.28 22.02 -7.92
CA ASP A 262 1.33 21.15 -7.38
C ASP A 262 0.76 20.14 -6.39
N LEU A 263 -0.07 20.59 -5.45
CA LEU A 263 -0.74 19.70 -4.49
C LEU A 263 -1.72 18.74 -5.18
N GLN A 264 -2.41 19.19 -6.23
CA GLN A 264 -3.24 18.32 -7.06
C GLN A 264 -2.41 17.21 -7.71
N GLN A 265 -1.26 17.56 -8.31
CA GLN A 265 -0.37 16.59 -8.94
C GLN A 265 0.19 15.57 -7.95
N ASP A 266 0.55 16.01 -6.75
CA ASP A 266 1.01 15.11 -5.68
C ASP A 266 -0.12 14.18 -5.20
N ALA A 267 -1.35 14.70 -5.06
CA ALA A 267 -2.51 13.87 -4.70
C ALA A 267 -2.83 12.82 -5.77
N TRP A 268 -2.75 13.19 -7.06
CA TRP A 268 -2.89 12.26 -8.19
C TRP A 268 -1.79 11.18 -8.18
N ARG A 269 -0.53 11.58 -7.97
CA ARG A 269 0.58 10.63 -7.86
C ARG A 269 0.33 9.63 -6.75
N ARG A 270 -0.05 10.12 -5.57
CA ARG A 270 -0.36 9.29 -4.40
C ARG A 270 -1.51 8.33 -4.69
N PHE A 271 -2.59 8.81 -5.32
CA PHE A 271 -3.75 8.00 -5.69
C PHE A 271 -3.33 6.75 -6.49
N TYR A 272 -2.59 6.92 -7.59
CA TYR A 272 -2.12 5.78 -8.39
C TYR A 272 -1.10 4.91 -7.65
N GLN A 273 -0.18 5.50 -6.88
CA GLN A 273 0.81 4.72 -6.12
C GLN A 273 0.18 3.83 -5.06
N MET A 274 -0.84 4.31 -4.34
CA MET A 274 -1.53 3.52 -3.33
C MET A 274 -2.28 2.33 -3.95
N ILE A 275 -2.95 2.55 -5.08
CA ILE A 275 -3.70 1.50 -5.77
C ILE A 275 -2.73 0.50 -6.42
N TYR A 276 -1.70 0.98 -7.09
CA TYR A 276 -0.66 0.14 -7.68
C TYR A 276 -0.01 -0.76 -6.64
N ARG A 277 0.40 -0.19 -5.50
CA ARG A 277 1.00 -0.94 -4.39
C ARG A 277 0.09 -2.04 -3.87
N ASP A 278 -1.21 -1.77 -3.79
CA ASP A 278 -2.21 -2.74 -3.32
C ASP A 278 -2.42 -3.89 -4.32
N SER A 279 -2.39 -3.58 -5.63
CA SER A 279 -2.65 -4.57 -6.68
C SER A 279 -1.42 -5.34 -7.14
N PHE A 280 -0.22 -4.76 -7.02
CA PHE A 280 0.98 -5.25 -7.70
C PHE A 280 1.26 -6.73 -7.43
N ALA A 281 1.23 -7.14 -6.17
CA ALA A 281 1.50 -8.51 -5.76
C ALA A 281 0.51 -9.52 -6.36
N ASP A 282 -0.76 -9.14 -6.48
CA ASP A 282 -1.81 -10.01 -6.99
C ASP A 282 -1.67 -10.27 -8.51
N LEU A 283 -0.98 -9.38 -9.23
CA LEU A 283 -0.71 -9.53 -10.66
C LEU A 283 0.46 -10.47 -10.97
N ALA A 284 1.24 -10.88 -9.96
CA ALA A 284 2.43 -11.73 -10.15
C ALA A 284 2.09 -13.09 -10.79
N GLY A 285 1.01 -13.73 -10.30
CA GLY A 285 0.56 -15.03 -10.79
C GLY A 285 0.15 -15.00 -12.27
N GLU A 286 -0.51 -13.92 -12.69
CA GLU A 286 -0.88 -13.72 -14.09
C GLU A 286 0.36 -13.43 -14.95
N ALA A 287 1.26 -12.57 -14.50
CA ALA A 287 2.52 -12.32 -15.21
C ALA A 287 3.34 -13.61 -15.42
N ASP A 288 3.38 -14.50 -14.42
CA ASP A 288 4.00 -15.82 -14.51
C ASP A 288 3.25 -16.77 -15.46
N PHE A 289 1.92 -16.71 -15.49
CA PHE A 289 1.11 -17.44 -16.45
C PHE A 289 1.44 -16.98 -17.88
N LEU A 290 1.38 -15.67 -18.15
CA LEU A 290 1.70 -15.08 -19.44
C LEU A 290 3.11 -15.46 -19.91
N ARG A 291 4.10 -15.40 -19.01
CA ARG A 291 5.49 -15.81 -19.26
C ARG A 291 5.62 -17.27 -19.72
N ARG A 292 4.80 -18.18 -19.18
CA ARG A 292 4.87 -19.63 -19.47
C ARG A 292 4.03 -20.02 -20.68
N ASP A 293 2.80 -19.52 -20.77
CA ASP A 293 1.79 -20.02 -21.70
C ASP A 293 1.93 -19.42 -23.10
N PHE A 294 2.30 -18.13 -23.19
CA PHE A 294 2.36 -17.46 -24.48
C PHE A 294 3.56 -17.89 -25.35
N SER A 295 4.45 -18.76 -24.84
CA SER A 295 5.67 -19.21 -25.54
C SER A 295 6.50 -18.05 -26.11
N TRP A 296 6.33 -16.84 -25.56
CA TRP A 296 7.07 -15.67 -25.99
C TRP A 296 8.55 -15.93 -25.77
N ASP A 297 9.35 -15.64 -26.79
CA ASP A 297 10.78 -15.83 -26.72
C ASP A 297 11.34 -14.96 -25.59
N LEU A 298 11.76 -15.61 -24.50
CA LEU A 298 12.35 -14.95 -23.32
C LEU A 298 13.65 -14.22 -23.67
N SER A 299 14.26 -14.51 -24.83
CA SER A 299 15.41 -13.77 -25.34
C SER A 299 15.04 -12.46 -26.06
N ALA A 300 13.74 -12.19 -26.27
CA ALA A 300 13.21 -11.02 -26.95
C ALA A 300 12.31 -10.17 -26.02
N LEU A 301 12.81 -9.82 -24.82
CA LEU A 301 12.11 -8.91 -23.88
C LEU A 301 11.63 -7.61 -24.55
N ASP A 302 12.31 -7.16 -25.61
CA ASP A 302 11.94 -5.97 -26.39
C ASP A 302 10.56 -6.08 -27.08
N SER A 303 10.06 -7.29 -27.38
CA SER A 303 8.76 -7.47 -28.05
C SER A 303 7.58 -7.63 -27.10
N TRP A 304 7.84 -7.94 -25.82
CA TRP A 304 6.80 -8.21 -24.83
C TRP A 304 5.85 -7.05 -24.61
N PRO A 305 6.31 -5.80 -24.50
CA PRO A 305 5.40 -4.67 -24.38
C PRO A 305 4.38 -4.57 -25.51
N ALA A 306 4.79 -4.82 -26.75
CA ALA A 306 3.89 -4.75 -27.89
C ALA A 306 2.88 -5.91 -27.90
N HIS A 307 3.31 -7.13 -27.55
CA HIS A 307 2.40 -8.29 -27.47
C HIS A 307 1.39 -8.15 -26.33
N LEU A 308 1.84 -7.71 -25.16
CA LEU A 308 0.95 -7.48 -24.03
C LEU A 308 -0.01 -6.32 -24.29
N LEU A 309 0.45 -5.29 -25.02
CA LEU A 309 -0.40 -4.18 -25.43
C LEU A 309 -1.52 -4.66 -26.38
N ASP A 310 -1.17 -5.44 -27.40
CA ASP A 310 -2.17 -6.04 -28.30
C ASP A 310 -3.16 -6.92 -27.53
N TRP A 311 -2.69 -7.71 -26.57
CA TRP A 311 -3.54 -8.53 -25.71
C TRP A 311 -4.51 -7.69 -24.87
N ILE A 312 -4.04 -6.65 -24.18
CA ILE A 312 -4.88 -5.82 -23.30
C ILE A 312 -5.84 -4.92 -24.09
N GLN A 313 -5.46 -4.48 -25.29
CA GLN A 313 -6.34 -3.71 -26.20
C GLN A 313 -7.55 -4.51 -26.70
N ASN A 314 -7.55 -5.84 -26.54
CA ASN A 314 -8.71 -6.68 -26.83
C ASN A 314 -9.73 -6.74 -25.68
N PHE A 315 -9.46 -6.09 -24.53
CA PHE A 315 -10.38 -6.03 -23.41
C PHE A 315 -11.52 -5.05 -23.73
N GLU A 316 -12.72 -5.32 -23.20
CA GLU A 316 -13.86 -4.43 -23.35
C GLU A 316 -13.63 -3.13 -22.57
N TYR A 317 -13.75 -1.99 -23.25
CA TYR A 317 -13.74 -0.71 -22.53
C TYR A 317 -15.00 -0.56 -21.70
N ARG A 318 -14.84 -0.52 -20.36
CA ARG A 318 -15.96 -0.45 -19.41
C ARG A 318 -15.63 0.49 -18.26
N ARG A 319 -16.54 1.44 -18.01
CA ARG A 319 -16.51 2.36 -16.87
C ARG A 319 -17.33 1.78 -15.72
N SER A 320 -16.83 1.86 -14.49
CA SER A 320 -17.47 1.25 -13.32
C SER A 320 -18.71 2.03 -12.86
N GLY A 321 -18.76 3.34 -13.14
CA GLY A 321 -19.77 4.28 -12.66
C GLY A 321 -19.67 4.59 -11.16
N THR A 322 -18.58 4.17 -10.48
CA THR A 322 -18.31 4.51 -9.08
C THR A 322 -17.75 5.92 -8.93
N LEU A 323 -17.31 6.32 -7.72
CA LEU A 323 -16.71 7.64 -7.53
C LEU A 323 -15.38 7.76 -8.27
N ALA A 324 -14.54 6.73 -8.17
CA ALA A 324 -13.28 6.66 -8.90
C ALA A 324 -13.50 6.43 -10.40
N ASP A 325 -14.63 5.80 -10.75
CA ASP A 325 -14.95 5.33 -12.10
C ASP A 325 -13.92 4.35 -12.68
N PHE A 326 -13.24 3.67 -11.77
CA PHE A 326 -12.03 2.88 -11.96
C PHE A 326 -12.24 1.52 -11.26
N GLU A 327 -12.06 0.41 -11.99
CA GLU A 327 -12.14 -0.96 -11.44
C GLU A 327 -10.76 -1.47 -11.01
N ALA A 328 -10.70 -2.33 -10.00
CA ALA A 328 -9.46 -2.97 -9.58
C ALA A 328 -8.73 -3.69 -10.74
N PRO A 329 -7.38 -3.56 -10.87
CA PRO A 329 -6.60 -4.24 -11.92
C PRO A 329 -6.86 -5.75 -12.03
N GLN A 330 -7.07 -6.41 -10.89
CA GLN A 330 -7.44 -7.83 -10.77
C GLN A 330 -8.78 -8.12 -11.45
N GLN A 331 -9.77 -7.23 -11.31
CA GLN A 331 -11.08 -7.38 -11.94
C GLN A 331 -10.97 -7.37 -13.47
N ALA A 332 -10.08 -6.54 -14.03
CA ALA A 332 -9.89 -6.50 -15.48
C ALA A 332 -9.39 -7.81 -16.06
N LEU A 333 -8.53 -8.54 -15.35
CA LEU A 333 -8.05 -9.85 -15.78
C LEU A 333 -9.16 -10.92 -15.75
N VAL A 334 -10.08 -10.80 -14.79
CA VAL A 334 -11.22 -11.73 -14.66
C VAL A 334 -12.25 -11.47 -15.75
N ASP A 335 -12.62 -10.21 -15.92
CA ASP A 335 -13.74 -9.82 -16.79
C ASP A 335 -13.32 -9.51 -18.22
N TRP A 336 -12.01 -9.40 -18.48
CA TRP A 336 -11.47 -8.96 -19.77
C TRP A 336 -12.01 -7.59 -20.15
N ALA A 337 -12.11 -6.69 -19.17
CA ALA A 337 -12.73 -5.37 -19.32
C ALA A 337 -12.15 -4.35 -18.35
N GLY A 338 -12.20 -3.06 -18.69
CA GLY A 338 -11.77 -1.99 -17.80
C GLY A 338 -11.78 -0.63 -18.50
N ASP A 339 -11.60 0.44 -17.74
CA ASP A 339 -11.46 1.79 -18.29
C ASP A 339 -9.97 2.10 -18.57
N CYS A 340 -9.64 3.36 -18.90
CA CYS A 340 -8.24 3.72 -19.18
C CYS A 340 -7.35 3.51 -17.95
N ASP A 341 -7.83 3.87 -16.76
CA ASP A 341 -7.04 3.78 -15.53
C ASP A 341 -6.80 2.32 -15.11
N THR A 342 -7.84 1.48 -15.18
CA THR A 342 -7.72 0.04 -14.95
C THR A 342 -6.74 -0.59 -15.92
N LEU A 343 -6.92 -0.40 -17.22
CA LEU A 343 -6.10 -1.08 -18.20
C LEU A 343 -4.65 -0.60 -18.16
N VAL A 344 -4.39 0.69 -17.89
CA VAL A 344 -3.02 1.19 -17.71
C VAL A 344 -2.35 0.55 -16.49
N LEU A 345 -3.01 0.49 -15.34
CA LEU A 345 -2.41 -0.10 -14.14
C LEU A 345 -2.22 -1.61 -14.26
N THR A 346 -3.17 -2.33 -14.88
CA THR A 346 -3.01 -3.76 -15.19
C THR A 346 -1.82 -3.98 -16.13
N TYR A 347 -1.73 -3.21 -17.21
CA TYR A 347 -0.64 -3.31 -18.18
C TYR A 347 0.73 -3.07 -17.55
N LEU A 348 0.86 -1.98 -16.78
CA LEU A 348 2.12 -1.61 -16.13
C LEU A 348 2.53 -2.61 -15.05
N GLY A 349 1.58 -3.07 -14.23
CA GLY A 349 1.86 -4.06 -13.19
C GLY A 349 2.35 -5.39 -13.75
N LEU A 350 1.72 -5.88 -14.83
CA LEU A 350 2.20 -7.07 -15.54
C LEU A 350 3.59 -6.83 -16.14
N LEU A 351 3.83 -5.70 -16.82
CA LEU A 351 5.13 -5.40 -17.42
C LEU A 351 6.26 -5.29 -16.41
N GLU A 352 6.01 -4.73 -15.23
CA GLU A 352 7.04 -4.59 -14.20
C GLU A 352 7.44 -5.96 -13.62
N HIS A 353 6.51 -6.89 -13.43
CA HIS A 353 6.84 -8.30 -13.14
C HIS A 353 7.67 -8.96 -14.24
N LEU A 354 7.60 -8.45 -15.47
CA LEU A 354 8.37 -8.90 -16.62
C LEU A 354 9.67 -8.09 -16.82
N GLY A 355 10.00 -7.18 -15.90
CA GLY A 355 11.23 -6.39 -15.90
C GLY A 355 11.22 -5.16 -16.80
N VAL A 356 10.05 -4.71 -17.25
CA VAL A 356 9.89 -3.50 -18.06
C VAL A 356 9.37 -2.37 -17.19
N PRO A 357 10.16 -1.31 -16.93
CA PRO A 357 9.72 -0.19 -16.11
C PRO A 357 8.73 0.68 -16.88
N GLY A 358 7.77 1.27 -16.16
CA GLY A 358 6.81 2.19 -16.73
C GLY A 358 6.32 3.27 -15.77
N ILE A 359 5.64 4.25 -16.36
CA ILE A 359 4.96 5.34 -15.66
C ILE A 359 3.51 5.39 -16.12
N VAL A 360 2.63 5.87 -15.26
CA VAL A 360 1.29 6.29 -15.66
C VAL A 360 1.33 7.72 -16.16
N MET A 361 0.60 8.00 -17.23
CA MET A 361 0.39 9.34 -17.76
C MET A 361 -1.09 9.67 -17.69
N VAL A 362 -1.45 10.82 -17.12
CA VAL A 362 -2.84 11.20 -16.85
C VAL A 362 -3.12 12.56 -17.42
N SER A 363 -4.25 12.71 -18.10
CA SER A 363 -4.70 13.99 -18.64
C SER A 363 -6.09 14.35 -18.13
N PRO A 364 -6.21 15.37 -17.27
CA PRO A 364 -7.51 15.95 -16.92
C PRO A 364 -8.18 16.64 -18.13
N VAL A 365 -7.39 17.09 -19.11
CA VAL A 365 -7.89 17.73 -20.34
C VAL A 365 -8.61 16.72 -21.22
N HIS A 366 -8.03 15.53 -21.37
CA HIS A 366 -8.58 14.46 -22.20
C HIS A 366 -9.47 13.49 -21.41
N ALA A 367 -9.50 13.60 -20.08
CA ALA A 367 -10.13 12.65 -19.16
C ALA A 367 -9.70 11.20 -19.48
N HIS A 368 -8.39 11.02 -19.64
CA HIS A 368 -7.80 9.79 -20.16
C HIS A 368 -6.44 9.51 -19.52
N SER A 369 -6.05 8.24 -19.51
CA SER A 369 -4.73 7.80 -19.07
C SER A 369 -4.03 6.88 -20.08
N LEU A 370 -2.70 6.96 -20.08
CA LEU A 370 -1.81 6.20 -20.95
C LEU A 370 -0.68 5.58 -20.12
N ALA A 371 -0.04 4.57 -20.67
CA ALA A 371 1.22 4.05 -20.14
C ALA A 371 2.42 4.69 -20.85
N GLY A 372 3.48 4.99 -20.10
CA GLY A 372 4.79 5.36 -20.63
C GLY A 372 5.82 4.28 -20.31
N LEU A 373 6.55 3.78 -21.30
CA LEU A 373 7.48 2.66 -21.14
C LEU A 373 8.95 3.08 -21.24
N GLY A 374 9.76 2.61 -20.27
CA GLY A 374 11.18 2.93 -20.13
C GLY A 374 12.09 1.80 -20.64
N GLY A 375 13.29 1.71 -20.07
CA GLY A 375 14.13 0.50 -20.19
C GLY A 375 14.73 0.20 -21.58
N GLY A 376 14.69 1.16 -22.51
CA GLY A 376 15.19 0.95 -23.88
C GLY A 376 14.19 0.25 -24.80
N VAL A 377 12.93 0.08 -24.38
CA VAL A 377 11.87 -0.51 -25.20
C VAL A 377 11.80 0.19 -26.56
N THR A 378 11.87 -0.64 -27.60
CA THR A 378 11.69 -0.19 -28.98
C THR A 378 10.43 -0.85 -29.53
N SER A 379 9.56 -0.06 -30.15
CA SER A 379 8.53 -0.64 -31.02
C SER A 379 9.16 -1.26 -32.29
N PRO A 380 8.44 -2.08 -33.05
CA PRO A 380 8.92 -2.65 -34.31
C PRO A 380 9.01 -1.63 -35.47
N ASN A 381 8.23 -0.54 -35.45
CA ASN A 381 8.13 0.43 -36.55
C ASN A 381 8.70 1.84 -36.22
N PRO A 382 9.95 2.19 -36.56
CA PRO A 382 10.70 3.29 -35.94
C PRO A 382 10.29 4.72 -36.34
N ALA A 383 9.37 4.92 -37.28
CA ALA A 383 8.97 6.27 -37.71
C ALA A 383 7.78 6.82 -36.90
N GLY A 384 7.90 8.05 -36.36
CA GLY A 384 6.75 8.83 -35.90
C GLY A 384 6.20 8.52 -34.51
N ARG A 385 6.99 7.97 -33.58
CA ARG A 385 6.49 7.55 -32.26
C ARG A 385 6.36 8.68 -31.25
N ALA A 386 5.19 8.75 -30.62
CA ALA A 386 4.93 9.57 -29.45
C ALA A 386 5.83 9.12 -28.30
N ARG A 387 6.53 10.10 -27.71
CA ARG A 387 7.32 9.94 -26.50
C ARG A 387 6.99 11.07 -25.54
N PHE A 388 6.96 10.75 -24.26
CA PHE A 388 6.72 11.70 -23.20
C PHE A 388 7.99 11.91 -22.38
N SER A 389 8.38 13.17 -22.17
CA SER A 389 9.56 13.50 -21.36
C SER A 389 9.16 13.64 -19.90
N PHE A 390 9.70 12.78 -19.04
CA PHE A 390 9.44 12.78 -17.60
C PHE A 390 10.70 12.40 -16.83
N GLU A 391 11.03 13.18 -15.80
CA GLU A 391 12.22 13.02 -14.94
C GLU A 391 13.53 12.78 -15.73
N GLY A 392 13.70 13.52 -16.84
CA GLY A 392 14.91 13.43 -17.68
C GLY A 392 14.96 12.20 -18.60
N GLN A 393 13.94 11.36 -18.61
CA GLN A 393 13.80 10.20 -19.49
C GLN A 393 12.69 10.41 -20.53
N ASN A 394 12.80 9.71 -21.66
CA ASN A 394 11.78 9.74 -22.73
C ASN A 394 11.05 8.40 -22.79
N TRP A 395 9.83 8.40 -22.27
CA TRP A 395 8.96 7.23 -22.15
C TRP A 395 8.22 7.00 -23.45
N LEU A 396 8.22 5.77 -23.95
CA LEU A 396 7.47 5.40 -25.15
C LEU A 396 5.99 5.24 -24.78
N VAL A 397 5.11 5.97 -25.46
CA VAL A 397 3.68 5.98 -25.13
C VAL A 397 3.01 4.66 -25.57
N ALA A 398 2.13 4.15 -24.73
CA ALA A 398 1.24 3.03 -25.01
C ALA A 398 -0.22 3.44 -24.70
N GLU A 399 -1.04 3.47 -25.75
CA GLU A 399 -2.49 3.65 -25.67
C GLU A 399 -3.15 2.30 -25.50
N VAL A 400 -3.72 2.03 -24.32
CA VAL A 400 -4.25 0.70 -23.96
C VAL A 400 -5.71 0.50 -24.39
N THR A 401 -6.42 1.56 -24.76
CA THR A 401 -7.87 1.52 -25.04
C THR A 401 -8.22 1.49 -26.54
N GLN A 402 -7.24 1.71 -27.42
CA GLN A 402 -7.43 1.69 -28.86
C GLN A 402 -6.53 0.64 -29.49
N SER A 403 -7.00 -0.06 -30.53
CA SER A 403 -6.16 -1.01 -31.28
C SER A 403 -5.17 -0.27 -32.19
N ILE A 404 -4.07 0.20 -31.59
CA ILE A 404 -2.97 0.90 -32.27
C ILE A 404 -1.61 0.43 -31.77
N ASP A 405 -0.61 0.54 -32.65
CA ASP A 405 0.76 0.10 -32.34
C ASP A 405 1.39 0.90 -31.19
N LEU A 406 2.28 0.25 -30.45
CA LEU A 406 3.10 0.89 -29.43
C LEU A 406 3.88 2.11 -29.99
N GLY A 407 3.75 3.25 -29.31
CA GLY A 407 4.28 4.54 -29.72
C GLY A 407 3.34 5.36 -30.62
N MET A 408 2.13 4.87 -30.92
CA MET A 408 1.10 5.65 -31.61
C MET A 408 0.16 6.31 -30.60
N LEU A 409 -0.35 7.49 -30.95
CA LEU A 409 -1.34 8.24 -30.19
C LEU A 409 -2.14 9.10 -31.16
N ASP A 410 -3.40 9.40 -30.84
CA ASP A 410 -4.19 10.36 -31.62
C ASP A 410 -3.50 11.73 -31.64
N ALA A 411 -3.47 12.37 -32.81
CA ALA A 411 -2.88 13.70 -32.97
C ALA A 411 -3.55 14.76 -32.08
N SER A 412 -4.82 14.60 -31.71
CA SER A 412 -5.51 15.51 -30.79
C SER A 412 -5.04 15.39 -29.34
N MET A 413 -4.37 14.28 -29.00
CA MET A 413 -3.85 13.98 -27.67
C MET A 413 -2.33 14.14 -27.58
N ALA A 414 -1.69 14.59 -28.67
CA ALA A 414 -0.23 14.58 -28.80
C ALA A 414 0.49 15.73 -28.09
N ASP A 415 -0.22 16.73 -27.55
CA ASP A 415 0.42 17.85 -26.83
C ASP A 415 0.93 17.37 -25.46
N PRO A 416 2.26 17.33 -25.22
CA PRO A 416 2.80 16.86 -23.94
C PRO A 416 2.39 17.72 -22.74
N ALA A 417 1.97 18.98 -22.96
CA ALA A 417 1.53 19.86 -21.89
C ALA A 417 0.20 19.44 -21.25
N ASP A 418 -0.59 18.61 -21.93
CA ASP A 418 -1.87 18.09 -21.43
C ASP A 418 -1.70 16.89 -20.48
N TRP A 419 -0.47 16.38 -20.31
CA TRP A 419 -0.19 15.14 -19.61
C TRP A 419 0.67 15.36 -18.36
N MET A 420 0.30 14.65 -17.29
CA MET A 420 1.09 14.52 -16.07
C MET A 420 1.65 13.10 -16.01
N GLY A 421 2.96 12.96 -15.80
CA GLY A 421 3.59 11.66 -15.60
C GLY A 421 3.78 11.37 -14.12
N PHE A 422 3.54 10.11 -13.72
CA PHE A 422 3.79 9.65 -12.36
C PHE A 422 4.53 8.31 -12.38
N SER A 423 5.61 8.24 -11.59
CA SER A 423 6.19 6.95 -11.22
C SER A 423 5.24 6.22 -10.27
N LEU A 424 4.93 4.97 -10.59
CA LEU A 424 4.15 4.08 -9.72
C LEU A 424 5.01 3.53 -8.57
N MET A 425 6.34 3.60 -8.75
CA MET A 425 7.31 3.39 -7.70
C MET A 425 7.43 4.66 -6.87
N PHE A 426 7.53 4.49 -5.55
CA PHE A 426 7.90 5.59 -4.69
C PHE A 426 9.41 5.87 -4.85
N ARG A 427 9.83 7.11 -4.59
CA ARG A 427 11.16 7.60 -4.99
C ARG A 427 12.27 6.95 -4.15
N GLU A 428 13.29 6.40 -4.82
CA GLU A 428 14.54 5.90 -4.20
C GLU A 428 15.42 7.02 -3.64
#